data_AF-A0A8S1E8U0-F1
#
_entry.id   AF-A0A8S1E8U0-F1
#
_cell.length_a   1.000
_cell.length_b   1.000
_cell.length_c   1.000
_cell.angle_alpha   90.00
_cell.angle_beta   90.00
_cell.angle_gamma   90.00
#
_symmetry.space_group_name_H-M   'P 1'
#
loop_
_entity.id
_entity.type
_entity.pdbx_description
1 polymer ?
#
loop_
_entity_poly.entity_id
_entity_poly.type
_entity_poly.pdbx_seq_one_letter_code
_entity_poly.pdbx_strand_id
1 'polypeptide(L)'
;MIHRAGLVEKQARAQLIHATPSVFSAFAYHDSIVVTLSSENHLSRFVYCRYFDCKFNEIPQPFKTTVLPESAVFCGRRIGAAYITITSTLEDALFESPVRIQKRLETQHFFTVCVDPLIGENRKYLKIAEFIEYYKLQGATFFHFYVRNITDYDRFILDDYARTGEIEVIRLRDHYWREDFMWMQTQTSDCHFRSRSFSKWTAFLNIDDRLEINSSHYSTLELFLEYALIVLGKM
;
A
#
# COMPACT_ATOMS: atom_id res chain seq x y z
N MET A 1 31.24 -20.63 -25.45
CA MET A 1 30.53 -20.28 -24.19
C MET A 1 29.95 -18.86 -24.15
N ILE A 2 30.35 -17.94 -25.04
CA ILE A 2 29.90 -16.53 -24.99
C ILE A 2 28.49 -16.34 -25.60
N HIS A 3 28.04 -17.23 -26.48
CA HIS A 3 26.68 -17.16 -27.06
C HIS A 3 25.55 -17.61 -26.12
N ARG A 4 25.84 -18.35 -25.04
CA ARG A 4 24.82 -18.85 -24.10
C ARG A 4 24.43 -17.81 -23.05
N ALA A 5 25.36 -16.92 -22.66
CA ALA A 5 25.09 -15.84 -21.72
C ALA A 5 24.12 -14.80 -22.31
N GLY A 6 24.31 -14.39 -23.57
CA GLY A 6 23.39 -13.44 -24.23
C GLY A 6 22.00 -14.01 -24.57
N LEU A 7 21.85 -15.34 -24.62
CA LEU A 7 20.56 -16.02 -24.81
C LEU A 7 19.78 -16.13 -23.48
N VAL A 8 20.48 -16.36 -22.36
CA VAL A 8 19.90 -16.32 -21.01
C VAL A 8 19.49 -14.90 -20.63
N GLU A 9 20.28 -13.88 -21.02
CA GLU A 9 19.94 -12.48 -20.77
C GLU A 9 18.75 -11.98 -21.63
N LYS A 10 18.62 -12.49 -22.88
CA LYS A 10 17.43 -12.26 -23.71
C LYS A 10 16.20 -13.04 -23.24
N GLN A 11 16.35 -14.24 -22.67
CA GLN A 11 15.26 -15.00 -22.04
C GLN A 11 14.85 -14.44 -20.67
N ALA A 12 15.78 -13.87 -19.90
CA ALA A 12 15.50 -13.18 -18.64
C ALA A 12 14.74 -11.86 -18.85
N ARG A 13 15.03 -11.13 -19.95
CA ARG A 13 14.21 -9.98 -20.38
C ARG A 13 12.81 -10.34 -20.87
N ALA A 14 12.57 -11.61 -21.24
CA ALA A 14 11.26 -12.06 -21.74
C ALA A 14 10.26 -12.43 -20.63
N GLN A 15 10.64 -12.38 -19.34
CA GLN A 15 9.73 -12.58 -18.19
C GLN A 15 9.27 -11.26 -17.52
N LEU A 16 9.54 -10.10 -18.13
CA LEU A 16 9.05 -8.78 -17.71
C LEU A 16 7.62 -8.49 -18.21
N ILE A 17 6.67 -9.37 -17.91
CA ILE A 17 5.31 -9.23 -18.45
C ILE A 17 4.36 -8.69 -17.37
N HIS A 18 4.42 -7.38 -17.13
CA HIS A 18 3.31 -6.57 -16.61
C HIS A 18 2.14 -6.50 -17.63
N ALA A 19 1.80 -7.59 -18.32
CA ALA A 19 0.73 -7.55 -19.33
C ALA A 19 -0.66 -7.63 -18.69
N THR A 20 -0.78 -8.28 -17.54
CA THR A 20 -2.04 -8.40 -16.81
C THR A 20 -1.98 -7.66 -15.48
N PRO A 21 -3.08 -7.01 -15.07
CA PRO A 21 -3.19 -6.39 -13.75
C PRO A 21 -2.86 -7.40 -12.63
N SER A 22 -2.10 -6.95 -11.64
CA SER A 22 -1.82 -7.68 -10.40
C SER A 22 -2.31 -6.86 -9.23
N VAL A 23 -3.17 -7.46 -8.39
CA VAL A 23 -3.89 -6.74 -7.35
C VAL A 23 -3.12 -6.80 -6.04
N PHE A 24 -2.95 -5.65 -5.39
CA PHE A 24 -2.23 -5.55 -4.12
C PHE A 24 -3.18 -5.41 -2.92
N SER A 25 -4.02 -4.38 -2.88
CA SER A 25 -5.02 -4.17 -1.82
C SER A 25 -6.34 -3.62 -2.37
N ALA A 26 -7.40 -3.67 -1.58
CA ALA A 26 -8.67 -3.03 -1.90
C ALA A 26 -9.29 -2.30 -0.71
N PHE A 27 -9.79 -1.09 -0.96
CA PHE A 27 -10.32 -0.16 0.04
C PHE A 27 -11.69 0.37 -0.36
N ALA A 28 -12.70 0.15 0.47
CA ALA A 28 -14.07 0.62 0.25
C ALA A 28 -14.33 1.94 0.99
N TYR A 29 -14.54 3.01 0.21
CA TYR A 29 -15.00 4.33 0.65
C TYR A 29 -16.50 4.49 0.41
N HIS A 30 -17.08 5.62 0.80
CA HIS A 30 -18.51 5.87 0.64
C HIS A 30 -18.99 5.74 -0.82
N ASP A 31 -18.21 6.23 -1.77
CA ASP A 31 -18.56 6.34 -3.19
C ASP A 31 -18.07 5.16 -4.04
N SER A 32 -16.96 4.54 -3.66
CA SER A 32 -16.19 3.64 -4.53
C SER A 32 -15.42 2.58 -3.74
N ILE A 33 -14.94 1.57 -4.45
CA ILE A 33 -13.87 0.68 -4.01
C ILE A 33 -12.64 1.04 -4.83
N VAL A 34 -11.55 1.41 -4.18
CA VAL A 34 -10.25 1.58 -4.84
C VAL A 34 -9.46 0.31 -4.68
N VAL A 35 -8.99 -0.24 -5.80
CA VAL A 35 -8.09 -1.38 -5.84
C VAL A 35 -6.72 -0.87 -6.23
N THR A 36 -5.72 -1.09 -5.39
CA THR A 36 -4.31 -0.78 -5.70
C THR A 36 -3.71 -1.95 -6.45
N LEU A 37 -2.92 -1.63 -7.46
CA LEU A 37 -2.20 -2.62 -8.26
C LEU A 37 -0.73 -2.61 -7.85
N SER A 38 -0.13 -3.78 -7.78
CA SER A 38 1.32 -3.87 -7.82
C SER A 38 1.79 -3.72 -9.27
N SER A 39 1.08 -4.25 -10.26
CA SER A 39 1.42 -4.14 -11.71
C SER A 39 1.50 -2.69 -12.20
N GLU A 40 2.58 -2.36 -12.91
CA GLU A 40 2.81 -1.04 -13.54
C GLU A 40 2.49 -1.07 -15.05
N ASN A 41 2.54 0.09 -15.72
CA ASN A 41 2.33 0.21 -17.18
C ASN A 41 0.90 -0.15 -17.67
N HIS A 42 -0.08 -0.06 -16.79
CA HIS A 42 -1.50 -0.26 -17.13
C HIS A 42 -2.29 1.04 -17.31
N LEU A 43 -1.62 2.21 -17.22
CA LEU A 43 -2.28 3.50 -17.30
C LEU A 43 -3.25 3.59 -18.48
N SER A 44 -4.48 4.03 -18.19
CA SER A 44 -5.56 4.19 -19.17
C SER A 44 -6.02 2.90 -19.88
N ARG A 45 -5.54 1.72 -19.50
CA ARG A 45 -6.08 0.46 -20.01
C ARG A 45 -7.42 0.16 -19.37
N PHE A 46 -8.35 -0.36 -20.17
CA PHE A 46 -9.62 -0.88 -19.67
C PHE A 46 -9.40 -2.18 -18.90
N VAL A 47 -10.10 -2.31 -17.78
CA VAL A 47 -10.08 -3.48 -16.89
C VAL A 47 -11.48 -3.74 -16.35
N TYR A 48 -11.68 -4.92 -15.78
CA TYR A 48 -12.91 -5.34 -15.14
C TYR A 48 -12.67 -5.62 -13.67
N CYS A 49 -13.45 -4.97 -12.81
CA CYS A 49 -13.55 -5.33 -11.41
C CYS A 49 -14.51 -6.51 -11.27
N ARG A 50 -14.00 -7.62 -10.75
CA ARG A 50 -14.76 -8.84 -10.46
C ARG A 50 -14.88 -9.01 -8.95
N TYR A 51 -16.08 -9.28 -8.48
CA TYR A 51 -16.44 -9.21 -7.06
C TYR A 51 -16.78 -10.58 -6.53
N PHE A 52 -16.46 -10.84 -5.27
CA PHE A 52 -16.73 -12.13 -4.63
C PHE A 52 -17.32 -11.91 -3.24
N ASP A 53 -18.23 -12.81 -2.85
CA ASP A 53 -18.82 -12.83 -1.51
C ASP A 53 -17.85 -13.41 -0.46
N CYS A 54 -18.30 -13.50 0.80
CA CYS A 54 -17.50 -14.06 1.89
C CYS A 54 -17.16 -15.55 1.73
N LYS A 55 -17.80 -16.26 0.80
CA LYS A 55 -17.60 -17.67 0.48
C LYS A 55 -16.79 -17.85 -0.81
N PHE A 56 -16.20 -16.75 -1.34
CA PHE A 56 -15.48 -16.72 -2.61
C PHE A 56 -16.33 -17.09 -3.84
N ASN A 57 -17.66 -16.98 -3.75
CA ASN A 57 -18.50 -17.08 -4.95
C ASN A 57 -18.46 -15.76 -5.70
N GLU A 58 -18.28 -15.82 -7.01
CA GLU A 58 -18.32 -14.64 -7.86
C GLU A 58 -19.72 -14.03 -7.88
N ILE A 59 -19.80 -12.72 -7.63
CA ILE A 59 -21.02 -11.95 -7.70
C ILE A 59 -21.20 -11.50 -9.16
N PRO A 60 -22.35 -11.80 -9.79
CA PRO A 60 -22.64 -11.33 -11.14
C PRO A 60 -22.58 -9.80 -11.24
N GLN A 61 -22.36 -9.26 -12.44
CA GLN A 61 -22.21 -7.82 -12.75
C GLN A 61 -20.81 -7.23 -12.46
N PRO A 62 -19.79 -7.67 -13.23
CA PRO A 62 -18.48 -7.02 -13.23
C PRO A 62 -18.60 -5.54 -13.57
N PHE A 63 -17.64 -4.74 -13.11
CA PHE A 63 -17.60 -3.30 -13.37
C PHE A 63 -16.44 -2.97 -14.30
N LYS A 64 -16.74 -2.49 -15.51
CA LYS A 64 -15.72 -2.04 -16.45
C LYS A 64 -15.26 -0.63 -16.10
N THR A 65 -13.95 -0.43 -16.02
CA THR A 65 -13.33 0.85 -15.70
C THR A 65 -11.94 0.93 -16.33
N THR A 66 -11.15 1.94 -15.99
CA THR A 66 -9.76 2.09 -16.40
C THR A 66 -8.82 2.17 -15.21
N VAL A 67 -7.55 1.84 -15.44
CA VAL A 67 -6.49 2.08 -14.46
C VAL A 67 -6.12 3.56 -14.47
N LEU A 68 -6.42 4.26 -13.39
CA LEU A 68 -6.09 5.66 -13.17
C LEU A 68 -6.07 5.99 -11.67
N PRO A 69 -5.00 6.61 -11.13
CA PRO A 69 -3.68 6.81 -11.75
C PRO A 69 -2.96 5.46 -12.03
N GLU A 70 -1.68 5.50 -12.40
CA GLU A 70 -0.90 4.37 -12.96
C GLU A 70 -0.97 3.02 -12.19
N SER A 71 -1.33 3.03 -10.90
CA SER A 71 -1.40 1.84 -10.04
C SER A 71 -2.70 1.73 -9.23
N ALA A 72 -3.80 2.33 -9.70
CA ALA A 72 -5.09 2.24 -8.99
C ALA A 72 -6.28 2.08 -9.94
N VAL A 73 -7.31 1.39 -9.45
CA VAL A 73 -8.54 1.12 -10.18
C VAL A 73 -9.74 1.50 -9.31
N PHE A 74 -10.58 2.38 -9.83
CA PHE A 74 -11.80 2.81 -9.15
C PHE A 74 -12.99 1.96 -9.61
N CYS A 75 -13.46 1.11 -8.72
CA CYS A 75 -14.54 0.16 -8.92
C CYS A 75 -15.82 0.67 -8.24
N GLY A 76 -16.98 0.41 -8.88
CA GLY A 76 -18.27 0.63 -8.23
C GLY A 76 -18.45 -0.29 -7.02
N ARG A 77 -19.25 0.13 -6.03
CA ARG A 77 -19.62 -0.74 -4.91
C ARG A 77 -20.60 -1.83 -5.36
N ARG A 78 -20.56 -2.99 -4.69
CA ARG A 78 -21.50 -4.11 -4.90
C ARG A 78 -21.98 -4.63 -3.55
N ILE A 79 -23.29 -4.86 -3.44
CA ILE A 79 -23.88 -5.44 -2.22
C ILE A 79 -23.36 -6.87 -2.07
N GLY A 80 -22.94 -7.23 -0.86
CA GLY A 80 -22.43 -8.57 -0.55
C GLY A 80 -20.97 -8.82 -0.96
N ALA A 81 -20.31 -7.90 -1.65
CA ALA A 81 -18.90 -8.04 -2.01
C ALA A 81 -17.99 -7.94 -0.78
N ALA A 82 -17.20 -8.98 -0.55
CA ALA A 82 -16.18 -9.07 0.50
C ALA A 82 -14.76 -9.12 -0.07
N TYR A 83 -14.60 -9.63 -1.29
CA TYR A 83 -13.34 -9.68 -2.00
C TYR A 83 -13.49 -9.14 -3.43
N ILE A 84 -12.38 -8.74 -4.03
CA ILE A 84 -12.33 -8.17 -5.37
C ILE A 84 -11.03 -8.53 -6.08
N THR A 85 -11.09 -8.66 -7.40
CA THR A 85 -9.91 -8.77 -8.26
C THR A 85 -10.11 -7.95 -9.53
N ILE A 86 -9.02 -7.71 -10.27
CA ILE A 86 -9.00 -6.93 -11.50
C ILE A 86 -8.50 -7.84 -12.63
N THR A 87 -9.23 -7.85 -13.75
CA THR A 87 -8.85 -8.59 -14.96
C THR A 87 -8.85 -7.68 -16.19
N SER A 88 -8.12 -8.05 -17.24
CA SER A 88 -8.13 -7.33 -18.51
C SER A 88 -9.38 -7.67 -19.32
N THR A 89 -9.86 -8.91 -19.23
CA THR A 89 -11.07 -9.43 -19.88
C THR A 89 -11.97 -10.18 -18.88
N LEU A 90 -13.20 -10.53 -19.27
CA LEU A 90 -14.10 -11.31 -18.40
C LEU A 90 -13.76 -12.81 -18.44
N GLU A 91 -13.08 -13.23 -19.50
CA GLU A 91 -12.68 -14.60 -19.78
C GLU A 91 -11.34 -14.95 -19.12
N ASP A 92 -10.60 -13.95 -18.63
CA ASP A 92 -9.33 -14.15 -17.95
C ASP A 92 -9.49 -15.11 -16.76
N ALA A 93 -8.63 -16.13 -16.73
CA ALA A 93 -8.51 -17.02 -15.58
C ALA A 93 -8.01 -16.24 -14.36
N LEU A 94 -8.50 -16.61 -13.19
CA LEU A 94 -8.07 -16.02 -11.93
C LEU A 94 -6.79 -16.69 -11.47
N PHE A 95 -5.65 -16.10 -11.84
CA PHE A 95 -4.32 -16.57 -11.39
C PHE A 95 -4.00 -16.15 -9.96
N GLU A 96 -4.60 -15.04 -9.49
CA GLU A 96 -4.47 -14.53 -8.13
C GLU A 96 -5.76 -14.71 -7.34
N SER A 97 -5.60 -14.95 -6.04
CA SER A 97 -6.75 -14.92 -5.12
C SER A 97 -7.29 -13.50 -4.99
N PRO A 98 -8.61 -13.29 -5.08
CA PRO A 98 -9.22 -11.98 -4.84
C PRO A 98 -8.79 -11.41 -3.48
N VAL A 99 -8.45 -10.13 -3.44
CA VAL A 99 -8.04 -9.45 -2.22
C VAL A 99 -9.26 -9.03 -1.41
N ARG A 100 -9.11 -9.04 -0.08
CA ARG A 100 -10.18 -8.62 0.83
C ARG A 100 -10.42 -7.12 0.71
N ILE A 101 -11.68 -6.73 0.60
CA ILE A 101 -12.10 -5.33 0.61
C ILE A 101 -12.08 -4.82 2.05
N GLN A 102 -11.20 -3.86 2.34
CA GLN A 102 -11.08 -3.21 3.63
C GLN A 102 -11.97 -1.96 3.68
N LYS A 103 -12.80 -1.80 4.72
CA LYS A 103 -13.65 -0.61 4.85
C LYS A 103 -12.82 0.59 5.33
N ARG A 104 -12.90 1.71 4.61
CA ARG A 104 -12.26 3.00 4.93
C ARG A 104 -13.31 4.10 4.97
N LEU A 105 -14.25 3.98 5.91
CA LEU A 105 -15.41 4.86 6.04
C LEU A 105 -15.26 5.89 7.17
N GLU A 106 -14.40 5.61 8.15
CA GLU A 106 -14.26 6.41 9.36
C GLU A 106 -12.79 6.57 9.72
N THR A 107 -12.48 7.76 10.23
CA THR A 107 -11.13 8.11 10.69
C THR A 107 -10.88 7.47 12.05
N GLN A 108 -9.79 6.71 12.13
CA GLN A 108 -9.37 5.97 13.32
C GLN A 108 -8.14 6.58 13.97
N HIS A 109 -7.32 7.28 13.18
CA HIS A 109 -6.04 7.83 13.61
C HIS A 109 -5.94 9.33 13.34
N PHE A 110 -5.22 10.03 14.20
CA PHE A 110 -4.94 11.44 13.98
C PHE A 110 -3.83 11.61 12.95
N PHE A 111 -2.69 10.97 13.21
CA PHE A 111 -1.51 11.02 12.35
C PHE A 111 -0.98 9.61 12.13
N THR A 112 -0.82 9.23 10.88
CA THR A 112 -0.29 7.93 10.45
C THR A 112 0.99 8.11 9.65
N VAL A 113 1.99 7.25 9.89
CA VAL A 113 3.25 7.28 9.15
C VAL A 113 3.35 6.07 8.22
N CYS A 114 3.43 6.32 6.92
CA CYS A 114 3.78 5.36 5.89
C CYS A 114 5.30 5.25 5.81
N VAL A 115 5.86 4.12 6.21
CA VAL A 115 7.30 3.90 6.15
C VAL A 115 7.68 3.34 4.80
N ASP A 116 8.72 3.89 4.19
CA ASP A 116 9.26 3.38 2.93
C ASP A 116 9.69 1.91 3.06
N PRO A 117 9.65 1.14 1.94
CA PRO A 117 9.91 -0.29 1.98
C PRO A 117 11.20 -0.68 2.71
N LEU A 118 11.07 -1.47 3.77
CA LEU A 118 12.19 -2.13 4.41
C LEU A 118 12.55 -3.36 3.58
N ILE A 119 13.60 -3.22 2.79
CA ILE A 119 14.10 -4.28 1.91
C ILE A 119 15.46 -4.80 2.38
N GLY A 120 15.62 -6.12 2.29
CA GLY A 120 16.89 -6.81 2.50
C GLY A 120 17.24 -7.08 3.95
N GLU A 121 18.28 -7.89 4.13
CA GLU A 121 18.65 -8.52 5.40
C GLU A 121 19.60 -7.68 6.27
N ASN A 122 19.81 -6.41 5.91
CA ASN A 122 20.50 -5.49 6.80
C ASN A 122 19.63 -5.24 8.03
N ARG A 123 20.18 -5.52 9.22
CA ARG A 123 19.51 -5.36 10.52
C ARG A 123 19.15 -3.89 10.76
N LYS A 124 17.87 -3.61 11.04
CA LYS A 124 17.31 -2.27 11.26
C LYS A 124 16.54 -2.15 12.59
N TYR A 125 16.46 -3.20 13.39
CA TYR A 125 15.66 -3.29 14.62
C TYR A 125 15.79 -2.10 15.58
N LEU A 126 17.00 -1.59 15.86
CA LEU A 126 17.17 -0.40 16.71
C LEU A 126 16.54 0.82 16.05
N LYS A 127 16.78 1.00 14.74
CA LYS A 127 16.19 2.10 13.96
C LYS A 127 14.67 1.98 13.92
N ILE A 128 14.12 0.77 13.83
CA ILE A 128 12.67 0.54 13.86
C ILE A 128 12.08 1.03 15.18
N ALA A 129 12.63 0.59 16.31
CA ALA A 129 12.17 1.02 17.63
C ALA A 129 12.34 2.53 17.82
N GLU A 130 13.51 3.08 17.50
CA GLU A 130 13.80 4.51 17.61
C GLU A 130 12.89 5.36 16.71
N PHE A 131 12.56 4.88 15.52
CA PHE A 131 11.66 5.55 14.59
C PHE A 131 10.23 5.60 15.15
N ILE A 132 9.69 4.44 15.56
CA ILE A 132 8.33 4.34 16.09
C ILE A 132 8.18 5.20 17.35
N GLU A 133 9.09 5.06 18.33
CA GLU A 133 8.98 5.81 19.58
C GLU A 133 9.14 7.32 19.37
N TYR A 134 10.05 7.75 18.49
CA TYR A 134 10.19 9.16 18.17
C TYR A 134 8.91 9.75 17.56
N TYR A 135 8.32 9.09 16.56
CA TYR A 135 7.12 9.64 15.91
C TYR A 135 5.89 9.54 16.81
N LYS A 136 5.82 8.58 17.74
CA LYS A 136 4.82 8.58 18.82
C LYS A 136 4.94 9.84 19.69
N LEU A 137 6.16 10.25 20.05
CA LEU A 137 6.39 11.52 20.76
C LEU A 137 6.00 12.75 19.91
N GLN A 138 6.03 12.63 18.58
CA GLN A 138 5.54 13.66 17.67
C GLN A 138 4.02 13.62 17.44
N GLY A 139 3.31 12.67 18.06
CA GLY A 139 1.85 12.49 17.99
C GLY A 139 1.36 11.55 16.89
N ALA A 140 2.25 10.72 16.32
CA ALA A 140 1.82 9.62 15.45
C ALA A 140 1.06 8.56 16.27
N THR A 141 -0.07 8.12 15.72
CA THR A 141 -0.98 7.17 16.37
C THR A 141 -1.05 5.83 15.65
N PHE A 142 -0.43 5.71 14.48
CA PHE A 142 -0.35 4.46 13.72
C PHE A 142 0.78 4.47 12.70
N PHE A 143 1.27 3.29 12.33
CA PHE A 143 2.29 3.14 11.28
C PHE A 143 1.94 2.04 10.28
N HIS A 144 2.27 2.28 9.02
CA HIS A 144 2.24 1.26 7.97
C HIS A 144 3.68 0.91 7.58
N PHE A 145 4.10 -0.31 7.89
CA PHE A 145 5.43 -0.83 7.53
C PHE A 145 5.33 -1.76 6.34
N TYR A 146 6.00 -1.41 5.24
CA TYR A 146 6.10 -2.25 4.05
C TYR A 146 7.41 -3.03 4.08
N VAL A 147 7.35 -4.36 3.94
CA VAL A 147 8.52 -5.23 4.14
C VAL A 147 8.72 -6.23 3.00
N ARG A 148 9.98 -6.46 2.63
CA ARG A 148 10.42 -7.51 1.70
C ARG A 148 11.76 -8.08 2.17
N ASN A 149 11.83 -9.39 2.39
CA ASN A 149 13.07 -10.11 2.75
C ASN A 149 13.85 -9.45 3.92
N ILE A 150 13.15 -9.17 5.02
CA ILE A 150 13.74 -8.61 6.26
C ILE A 150 14.28 -9.73 7.16
N THR A 151 15.15 -9.37 8.11
CA THR A 151 15.66 -10.35 9.09
C THR A 151 14.59 -10.80 10.07
N ASP A 152 14.76 -11.99 10.65
CA ASP A 152 13.87 -12.50 11.72
C ASP A 152 13.80 -11.56 12.92
N TYR A 153 14.90 -10.86 13.22
CA TYR A 153 14.96 -9.94 14.35
C TYR A 153 14.21 -8.63 14.07
N ASP A 154 14.33 -8.08 12.86
CA ASP A 154 13.50 -6.94 12.44
C ASP A 154 12.01 -7.33 12.43
N ARG A 155 11.71 -8.55 11.95
CA ARG A 155 10.35 -9.08 11.96
C ARG A 155 9.80 -9.21 13.38
N PHE A 156 10.60 -9.71 14.32
CA PHE A 156 10.23 -9.87 15.72
C PHE A 156 9.82 -8.53 16.35
N ILE A 157 10.62 -7.47 16.16
CA ILE A 157 10.29 -6.14 16.68
C ILE A 157 8.99 -5.61 16.06
N LEU A 158 8.84 -5.70 14.74
CA LEU A 158 7.61 -5.28 14.06
C LEU A 158 6.38 -6.06 14.53
N ASP A 159 6.51 -7.37 14.78
CA ASP A 159 5.42 -8.19 15.28
C ASP A 159 4.98 -7.81 16.69
N ASP A 160 5.90 -7.35 17.55
CA ASP A 160 5.55 -6.87 18.88
C ASP A 160 4.71 -5.58 18.83
N TYR A 161 5.12 -4.62 18.00
CA TYR A 161 4.34 -3.40 17.75
C TYR A 161 3.01 -3.67 17.00
N ALA A 162 2.98 -4.69 16.14
CA ALA A 162 1.74 -5.08 15.46
C ALA A 162 0.74 -5.69 16.46
N ARG A 163 1.25 -6.47 17.43
CA ARG A 163 0.46 -7.09 18.49
C ARG A 163 -0.21 -6.06 19.42
N THR A 164 0.43 -4.92 19.66
CA THR A 164 -0.15 -3.81 20.44
C THR A 164 -1.11 -2.94 19.63
N GLY A 165 -1.25 -3.18 18.32
CA GLY A 165 -2.11 -2.41 17.44
C GLY A 165 -1.52 -1.04 17.06
N GLU A 166 -0.22 -0.84 17.24
CA GLU A 166 0.46 0.41 16.89
C GLU A 166 0.84 0.46 15.42
N ILE A 167 1.05 -0.71 14.79
CA ILE A 167 1.45 -0.79 13.38
C ILE A 167 0.67 -1.86 12.61
N GLU A 168 0.62 -1.69 11.30
CA GLU A 168 0.31 -2.75 10.33
C GLU A 168 1.57 -3.09 9.53
N VAL A 169 1.90 -4.39 9.43
CA VAL A 169 3.02 -4.86 8.59
C VAL A 169 2.49 -5.42 7.28
N ILE A 170 2.73 -4.72 6.18
CA ILE A 170 2.34 -5.08 4.83
C ILE A 170 3.51 -5.77 4.13
N ARG A 171 3.29 -7.00 3.64
CA ARG A 171 4.31 -7.74 2.87
C ARG A 171 4.21 -7.39 1.40
N LEU A 172 5.32 -6.93 0.83
CA LEU A 172 5.43 -6.65 -0.60
C LEU A 172 5.63 -7.98 -1.34
N ARG A 173 4.60 -8.42 -2.07
CA ARG A 173 4.56 -9.68 -2.81
C ARG A 173 3.79 -9.48 -4.10
N ASP A 174 4.25 -10.19 -5.13
CA ASP A 174 3.66 -10.22 -6.47
C ASP A 174 4.12 -11.55 -7.12
N HIS A 175 3.39 -12.05 -8.10
CA HIS A 175 3.80 -13.20 -8.91
C HIS A 175 4.78 -12.82 -10.01
N TYR A 176 4.85 -11.53 -10.38
CA TYR A 176 5.88 -10.99 -11.24
C TYR A 176 7.12 -10.60 -10.45
N TRP A 177 8.28 -10.84 -11.06
CA TRP A 177 9.52 -10.32 -10.52
C TRP A 177 9.55 -8.80 -10.62
N ARG A 178 10.09 -8.16 -9.58
CA ARG A 178 10.23 -6.71 -9.46
C ARG A 178 11.56 -6.35 -8.86
N GLU A 179 12.14 -5.31 -9.43
CA GLU A 179 13.26 -4.59 -8.85
C GLU A 179 12.82 -3.84 -7.59
N ASP A 180 13.76 -3.63 -6.67
CA ASP A 180 13.48 -3.05 -5.36
C ASP A 180 12.88 -1.64 -5.43
N PHE A 181 13.36 -0.82 -6.38
CA PHE A 181 12.87 0.56 -6.54
C PHE A 181 11.39 0.63 -6.99
N MET A 182 10.89 -0.39 -7.69
CA MET A 182 9.50 -0.43 -8.17
C MET A 182 8.50 -0.59 -7.02
N TRP A 183 8.93 -1.17 -5.91
CA TRP A 183 8.09 -1.29 -4.73
C TRP A 183 7.81 0.03 -4.05
N MET A 184 8.65 1.05 -4.25
CA MET A 184 8.42 2.38 -3.69
C MET A 184 7.14 3.00 -4.26
N GLN A 185 6.93 2.90 -5.59
CA GLN A 185 5.70 3.39 -6.22
C GLN A 185 4.47 2.59 -5.77
N THR A 186 4.61 1.27 -5.65
CA THR A 186 3.53 0.39 -5.12
C THR A 186 3.17 0.78 -3.69
N GLN A 187 4.17 0.97 -2.82
CA GLN A 187 3.99 1.38 -1.43
C GLN A 187 3.33 2.75 -1.33
N THR A 188 3.77 3.73 -2.14
CA THR A 188 3.24 5.10 -2.06
C THR A 188 1.76 5.11 -2.45
N SER A 189 1.41 4.44 -3.55
CA SER A 189 0.02 4.31 -3.99
C SER A 189 -0.84 3.55 -2.98
N ASP A 190 -0.37 2.40 -2.51
CA ASP A 190 -1.10 1.61 -1.51
C ASP A 190 -1.32 2.39 -0.23
N CYS A 191 -0.27 3.02 0.33
CA CYS A 191 -0.38 3.70 1.60
C CYS A 191 -1.24 4.95 1.51
N HIS A 192 -1.24 5.64 0.36
CA HIS A 192 -2.15 6.76 0.11
C HIS A 192 -3.61 6.32 0.25
N PHE A 193 -4.02 5.27 -0.46
CA PHE A 193 -5.39 4.78 -0.38
C PHE A 193 -5.68 4.10 0.97
N ARG A 194 -4.73 3.38 1.55
CA ARG A 194 -4.87 2.78 2.89
C ARG A 194 -5.16 3.82 3.96
N SER A 195 -4.48 4.97 3.88
CA SER A 195 -4.56 6.03 4.88
C SER A 195 -5.70 7.01 4.63
N ARG A 196 -6.16 7.16 3.38
CA ARG A 196 -7.35 7.98 3.05
C ARG A 196 -8.54 7.54 3.90
N SER A 197 -9.18 8.51 4.56
CA SER A 197 -10.29 8.32 5.50
C SER A 197 -9.96 7.48 6.74
N PHE A 198 -8.79 6.87 6.84
CA PHE A 198 -8.31 6.14 8.01
C PHE A 198 -7.57 7.05 8.99
N SER A 199 -6.82 8.01 8.46
CA SER A 199 -6.08 9.00 9.24
C SER A 199 -6.44 10.42 8.83
N LYS A 200 -6.35 11.39 9.76
CA LYS A 200 -6.52 12.81 9.41
C LYS A 200 -5.29 13.33 8.65
N TRP A 201 -4.11 12.91 9.07
CA TRP A 201 -2.83 13.29 8.50
C TRP A 201 -1.99 12.07 8.18
N THR A 202 -1.23 12.13 7.10
CA THR A 202 -0.34 11.04 6.70
C THR A 202 0.99 11.59 6.22
N ALA A 203 2.09 11.00 6.70
CA ALA A 203 3.43 11.29 6.22
C ALA A 203 4.01 10.04 5.55
N PHE A 204 4.82 10.25 4.51
CA PHE A 204 5.60 9.22 3.82
C PHE A 204 7.06 9.48 4.15
N LEU A 205 7.70 8.54 4.84
CA LEU A 205 9.01 8.76 5.45
C LEU A 205 9.90 7.52 5.30
N ASN A 206 11.18 7.75 5.04
CA ASN A 206 12.20 6.72 5.23
C ASN A 206 12.43 6.46 6.71
N ILE A 207 12.91 5.25 7.03
CA ILE A 207 13.21 4.85 8.42
C ILE A 207 14.28 5.73 9.10
N ASP A 208 15.09 6.43 8.30
CA ASP A 208 16.15 7.31 8.78
C ASP A 208 15.73 8.80 8.76
N ASP A 209 14.50 9.11 8.33
CA ASP A 209 14.00 10.49 8.26
C ASP A 209 13.52 10.99 9.62
N ARG A 210 13.91 12.23 9.94
CA ARG A 210 13.52 12.95 11.16
C ARG A 210 12.86 14.28 10.79
N LEU A 211 11.55 14.36 10.97
CA LEU A 211 10.82 15.62 10.87
C LEU A 211 10.90 16.39 12.18
N GLU A 212 11.62 17.49 12.18
CA GLU A 212 11.76 18.38 13.34
C GLU A 212 10.98 19.67 13.13
N ILE A 213 10.23 20.08 14.15
CA ILE A 213 9.61 21.40 14.17
C ILE A 213 10.60 22.40 14.76
N ASN A 214 11.09 23.31 13.91
CA ASN A 214 11.86 24.47 14.35
C ASN A 214 10.93 25.66 14.59
N SER A 215 10.17 25.62 15.69
CA SER A 215 9.24 26.69 16.06
C SER A 215 9.23 26.92 17.56
N SER A 216 9.10 28.19 17.98
CA SER A 216 8.84 28.54 19.39
C SER A 216 7.39 28.31 19.81
N HIS A 217 6.48 28.07 18.87
CA HIS A 217 5.03 27.96 19.12
C HIS A 217 4.50 26.53 19.12
N TYR A 218 5.17 25.63 18.41
CA TYR A 218 4.77 24.23 18.29
C TYR A 218 5.96 23.34 18.65
N SER A 219 5.81 22.51 19.66
CA SER A 219 6.88 21.61 20.13
C SER A 219 6.82 20.21 19.48
N THR A 220 5.71 19.87 18.83
CA THR A 220 5.49 18.57 18.17
C THR A 220 4.83 18.75 16.81
N LEU A 221 4.95 17.73 15.94
CA LEU A 221 4.22 17.69 14.68
C LEU A 221 2.70 17.75 14.90
N GLU A 222 2.17 17.06 15.91
CA GLU A 222 0.75 17.11 16.24
C GLU A 222 0.22 18.53 16.45
N LEU A 223 0.87 19.32 17.31
CA LEU A 223 0.45 20.71 17.57
C LEU A 223 0.48 21.56 16.30
N PHE A 224 1.50 21.36 15.46
CA PHE A 224 1.60 22.04 14.17
C PHE A 224 0.45 21.63 13.22
N LEU A 225 0.15 20.34 13.12
CA LEU A 225 -0.91 19.80 12.26
C LEU A 225 -2.31 20.18 12.73
N GLU A 226 -2.55 20.25 14.05
CA GLU A 226 -3.79 20.76 14.61
C GLU A 226 -4.00 22.24 14.24
N TYR A 227 -2.96 23.06 14.35
CA TYR A 227 -3.03 24.45 13.92
C TYR A 227 -3.31 24.56 12.41
N ALA A 228 -2.63 23.76 11.59
CA ALA A 228 -2.85 23.75 10.14
C ALA A 228 -4.31 23.43 9.78
N LEU A 229 -4.97 22.52 10.50
CA LEU A 229 -6.41 22.25 10.31
C LEU A 229 -7.27 23.48 10.57
N ILE A 230 -6.99 24.25 11.62
CA ILE A 230 -7.76 25.46 11.97
C ILE A 230 -7.62 26.52 10.88
N VAL A 231 -6.43 26.67 10.31
CA VAL A 231 -6.18 27.65 9.25
C VAL A 231 -6.82 27.21 7.94
N LEU A 232 -6.60 25.96 7.53
CA LEU A 232 -7.13 25.42 6.26
C LEU A 232 -8.66 25.27 6.28
N GLY A 233 -9.26 24.93 7.42
CA GLY A 233 -10.72 24.83 7.57
C GLY A 233 -11.45 26.18 7.66
N LYS A 234 -10.72 27.29 7.67
CA LYS A 234 -11.26 28.67 7.60
C LYS A 234 -11.18 29.27 6.19
N MET A 235 -10.57 28.58 5.22
CA MET A 235 -10.62 28.93 3.79
C MET A 235 -11.74 28.14 3.11
#